data_AF-A0A1Q6LHD6-F1
#
_entry.id   AF-A0A1Q6LHD6-F1
#
_cell.length_a   1.000
_cell.length_b   1.000
_cell.length_c   1.000
_cell.angle_alpha   90.00
_cell.angle_beta   90.00
_cell.angle_gamma   90.00
#
_symmetry.space_group_name_H-M   'P 1'
#
loop_
_entity.id
_entity.type
_entity.pdbx_description
1 polymer ?
#
loop_
_entity_poly.entity_id
_entity_poly.type
_entity_poly.pdbx_seq_one_letter_code
_entity_poly.pdbx_strand_id
1 'polypeptide(L)'
;MSKFIAYTIKNSDFYTYSQGIEIITDNYINIHNKYHNDTLNKLIKEIDNKNQEMELHNVYTSKNLTSICFMVLDQIVRHENLQIKTCLNCGRYFIPTYRQNEIYCDLDNVDKSPTCKEKGAGEQYRKNLENNKVQALYRRIYQQKFMTTYRNKESKTIQKEFEQWKKEARDKINKIKKGKLTEDEVYNWLVENK
;
A
#
# COMPACT_ATOMS: atom_id res chain seq x y z
N MET A 1 -12.28 -9.08 8.12
CA MET A 1 -13.26 -9.74 9.00
C MET A 1 -14.69 -9.82 8.43
N SER A 2 -15.47 -8.74 8.35
CA SER A 2 -16.93 -8.83 8.08
C SER A 2 -17.33 -9.53 6.77
N LYS A 3 -16.55 -9.34 5.69
CA LYS A 3 -16.78 -10.05 4.42
C LYS A 3 -16.61 -11.56 4.54
N PHE A 4 -15.62 -11.99 5.32
CA PHE A 4 -15.36 -13.40 5.56
C PHE A 4 -16.50 -14.01 6.37
N ILE A 5 -16.88 -13.41 7.50
CA ILE A 5 -18.03 -13.86 8.31
C ILE A 5 -19.32 -13.92 7.49
N ALA A 6 -19.60 -12.90 6.67
CA ALA A 6 -20.78 -12.92 5.80
C ALA A 6 -20.73 -14.07 4.78
N TYR A 7 -19.55 -14.37 4.24
CA TYR A 7 -19.36 -15.49 3.32
C TYR A 7 -19.58 -16.85 4.01
N THR A 8 -19.03 -17.05 5.22
CA THR A 8 -19.20 -18.30 5.98
C THR A 8 -20.66 -18.55 6.35
N ILE A 9 -21.44 -17.50 6.62
CA ILE A 9 -22.88 -17.61 6.89
C ILE A 9 -23.66 -17.97 5.60
N LYS A 10 -23.27 -17.39 4.46
CA LYS A 10 -24.00 -17.55 3.20
C LYS A 10 -23.70 -18.88 2.49
N ASN A 11 -22.51 -19.45 2.69
CA ASN A 11 -22.07 -20.64 1.97
C ASN A 11 -21.90 -21.84 2.93
N SER A 12 -22.77 -22.84 2.77
CA SER A 12 -22.79 -24.05 3.59
C SER A 12 -21.59 -24.98 3.40
N ASP A 13 -20.84 -24.85 2.29
CA ASP A 13 -19.63 -25.66 2.05
C ASP A 13 -18.54 -25.38 3.09
N PHE A 14 -18.65 -24.25 3.80
CA PHE A 14 -17.80 -23.92 4.92
C PHE A 14 -17.74 -25.05 5.96
N TYR A 15 -18.89 -25.67 6.27
CA TYR A 15 -18.95 -26.75 7.25
C TYR A 15 -18.07 -27.94 6.87
N THR A 16 -17.99 -28.25 5.57
CA THR A 16 -17.18 -29.35 5.03
C THR A 16 -15.71 -29.23 5.42
N TYR A 17 -15.18 -28.00 5.46
CA TYR A 17 -13.79 -27.73 5.79
C TYR A 17 -13.53 -27.54 7.28
N SER A 18 -14.55 -27.20 8.06
CA SER A 18 -14.41 -27.08 9.51
C SER A 18 -14.63 -28.41 10.25
N GLN A 19 -15.18 -29.44 9.59
CA GLN A 19 -15.39 -30.75 10.21
C GLN A 19 -14.07 -31.46 10.55
N GLY A 20 -14.07 -32.16 11.68
CA GLY A 20 -12.94 -32.99 12.12
C GLY A 20 -11.72 -32.19 12.56
N ILE A 21 -11.90 -30.93 12.96
CA ILE A 21 -10.88 -30.12 13.63
C ILE A 21 -11.06 -30.29 15.13
N GLU A 22 -10.00 -30.71 15.82
CA GLU A 22 -9.94 -30.78 17.27
C GLU A 22 -8.98 -29.71 17.79
N ILE A 23 -9.37 -29.06 18.89
CA ILE A 23 -8.55 -28.05 19.57
C ILE A 23 -8.08 -28.67 20.89
N ILE A 24 -6.76 -28.86 21.01
CA ILE A 24 -6.12 -29.42 22.18
C ILE A 24 -5.53 -28.28 23.00
N THR A 25 -5.89 -28.21 24.28
CA THR A 25 -5.42 -27.19 25.25
C THR A 25 -4.38 -27.75 26.23
N ASP A 26 -3.85 -28.95 25.99
CA ASP A 26 -2.86 -29.61 26.84
C ASP A 26 -1.61 -28.76 27.10
N ASN A 27 -1.24 -27.86 26.18
CA ASN A 27 -0.17 -26.91 26.39
C ASN A 27 -0.38 -26.05 27.67
N TYR A 28 -1.61 -25.63 27.93
CA TYR A 28 -1.96 -24.86 29.14
C TYR A 28 -1.72 -25.70 30.40
N ILE A 29 -2.11 -26.98 30.36
CA ILE A 29 -1.93 -27.93 31.46
C ILE A 29 -0.44 -28.22 31.67
N ASN A 30 0.33 -28.41 30.60
CA ASN A 30 1.76 -28.66 30.66
C ASN A 30 2.53 -27.48 31.25
N ILE A 31 2.20 -26.26 30.82
CA ILE A 31 2.78 -25.02 31.36
C ILE A 31 2.41 -24.89 32.85
N HIS A 32 1.15 -25.11 33.21
CA HIS A 32 0.74 -25.12 34.61
C HIS A 32 1.55 -26.13 35.44
N ASN A 33 1.60 -27.39 35.01
CA ASN A 33 2.29 -28.44 35.76
C ASN A 33 3.79 -28.14 35.93
N LYS A 34 4.44 -27.52 34.94
CA LYS A 34 5.86 -27.16 35.01
C LYS A 34 6.14 -25.94 35.90
N TYR A 35 5.27 -24.93 35.89
CA TYR A 35 5.58 -23.62 36.48
C TYR A 35 4.67 -23.21 37.66
N HIS A 36 3.66 -23.99 38.06
CA HIS A 36 2.71 -23.60 39.12
C HIS A 36 3.33 -23.30 40.50
N ASN A 37 4.52 -23.84 40.79
CA ASN A 37 5.24 -23.57 42.04
C ASN A 37 6.10 -22.29 42.00
N ASP A 38 6.27 -21.68 40.83
CA ASP A 38 7.04 -20.43 40.69
C ASP A 38 6.24 -19.24 41.23
N THR A 39 6.97 -18.25 41.76
CA THR A 39 6.35 -17.01 42.23
C THR A 39 5.81 -16.18 41.05
N LEU A 40 4.73 -15.44 41.28
CA LEU A 40 4.12 -14.60 40.25
C LEU A 40 5.12 -13.62 39.60
N ASN A 41 6.00 -13.02 40.40
CA ASN A 41 7.03 -12.09 39.89
C ASN A 41 8.04 -12.79 38.97
N LYS A 42 8.40 -14.05 39.26
CA LYS A 42 9.28 -14.84 38.39
C LYS A 42 8.59 -15.16 37.07
N LEU A 43 7.33 -15.60 37.13
CA LEU A 43 6.53 -15.90 35.94
C LEU A 43 6.37 -14.67 35.02
N ILE A 44 6.04 -13.51 35.58
CA ILE A 44 5.91 -12.25 34.83
C ILE A 44 7.22 -11.91 34.12
N LYS A 45 8.35 -11.99 34.83
CA LYS A 45 9.66 -11.67 34.26
C LYS A 45 10.03 -12.60 33.09
N GLU A 46 9.76 -13.90 33.19
CA GLU A 46 10.02 -14.86 32.13
C GLU A 46 9.11 -14.63 30.90
N ILE A 47 7.84 -14.30 31.12
CA ILE A 47 6.89 -13.96 30.04
C ILE A 47 7.31 -12.67 29.33
N ASP A 48 7.67 -11.62 30.08
CA ASP A 48 8.14 -10.35 29.52
C ASP A 48 9.43 -10.53 28.70
N ASN A 49 10.30 -11.47 29.12
CA ASN A 49 11.49 -11.87 28.38
C ASN A 49 11.19 -12.77 27.17
N LYS A 50 9.91 -13.02 26.85
CA LYS A 50 9.45 -13.86 25.73
C LYS A 50 9.99 -15.29 25.80
N ASN A 51 9.98 -15.89 26.99
CA ASN A 51 10.29 -17.31 27.13
C ASN A 51 9.27 -18.16 26.35
N GLN A 52 9.71 -18.77 25.25
CA GLN A 52 8.87 -19.57 24.36
C GLN A 52 8.23 -20.78 25.06
N GLU A 53 8.84 -21.29 26.13
CA GLU A 53 8.29 -22.43 26.87
C GLU A 53 7.04 -22.07 27.70
N MET A 54 6.75 -20.78 27.86
CA MET A 54 5.61 -20.27 28.62
C MET A 54 4.51 -19.68 27.74
N GLU A 55 4.64 -19.82 26.41
CA GLU A 55 3.66 -19.29 25.46
C GLU A 55 2.42 -20.17 25.39
N LEU A 56 1.30 -19.64 25.89
CA LEU A 56 -0.01 -20.27 25.81
C LEU A 56 -0.52 -20.22 24.36
N HIS A 57 -0.73 -21.40 23.77
CA HIS A 57 -1.24 -21.54 22.43
C HIS A 57 -2.13 -22.78 22.32
N ASN A 58 -3.14 -22.68 21.45
CA ASN A 58 -3.98 -23.80 21.08
C ASN A 58 -3.27 -24.67 20.05
N VAL A 59 -3.38 -25.99 20.19
CA VAL A 59 -2.94 -26.94 19.17
C VAL A 59 -4.17 -27.39 18.37
N TYR A 60 -4.16 -27.15 17.07
CA TYR A 60 -5.22 -27.57 16.16
C TYR A 60 -4.79 -28.85 15.45
N THR A 61 -5.60 -29.89 15.49
CA THR A 61 -5.34 -31.16 14.79
C THR A 61 -6.52 -31.58 13.94
N SER A 62 -6.24 -32.29 12.85
CA SER A 62 -7.25 -32.92 12.00
C SER A 62 -6.64 -34.07 11.21
N LYS A 63 -7.47 -35.06 10.88
CA LYS A 63 -7.09 -36.12 9.93
C LYS A 63 -7.24 -35.70 8.46
N ASN A 64 -7.81 -34.52 8.20
CA ASN A 64 -8.05 -34.00 6.86
C ASN A 64 -7.15 -32.80 6.57
N LEU A 65 -6.32 -32.90 5.53
CA LEU A 65 -5.44 -31.83 5.09
C LEU A 65 -6.20 -30.54 4.76
N THR A 66 -7.36 -30.65 4.11
CA THR A 66 -8.17 -29.48 3.74
C THR A 66 -8.65 -28.72 4.97
N SER A 67 -9.00 -29.43 6.05
CA SER A 67 -9.40 -28.82 7.32
C SER A 67 -8.24 -28.09 7.99
N ILE A 68 -7.03 -28.63 7.90
CA ILE A 68 -5.80 -27.96 8.37
C ILE A 68 -5.56 -26.67 7.58
N CYS A 69 -5.57 -26.74 6.24
CA CYS A 69 -5.40 -25.56 5.39
C CYS A 69 -6.46 -24.49 5.68
N PHE A 70 -7.71 -24.92 5.87
CA PHE A 70 -8.80 -24.04 6.24
C PHE A 70 -8.54 -23.34 7.58
N MET A 71 -8.15 -24.08 8.62
CA MET A 71 -7.86 -23.48 9.93
C MET A 71 -6.73 -22.45 9.86
N VAL A 72 -5.65 -22.73 9.14
CA VAL A 72 -4.56 -21.78 8.95
C VAL A 72 -5.06 -20.49 8.28
N LEU A 73 -5.84 -20.61 7.21
CA LEU A 73 -6.40 -19.45 6.51
C LEU A 73 -7.41 -18.68 7.40
N ASP A 74 -8.24 -19.37 8.17
CA ASP A 74 -9.18 -18.77 9.12
C ASP A 74 -8.42 -17.93 10.17
N GLN A 75 -7.36 -18.47 10.77
CA GLN A 75 -6.51 -17.74 11.71
C GLN A 75 -5.88 -16.49 11.07
N ILE A 76 -5.36 -16.61 9.84
CA ILE A 76 -4.77 -15.47 9.11
C ILE A 76 -5.83 -14.38 8.86
N VAL A 77 -7.00 -14.75 8.34
CA VAL A 77 -8.07 -13.80 8.00
C VAL A 77 -8.64 -13.10 9.24
N ARG A 78 -8.62 -13.79 10.39
CA ARG A 78 -9.09 -13.24 11.66
C ARG A 78 -8.06 -12.36 12.37
N HIS A 79 -6.78 -12.50 12.03
CA HIS A 79 -5.74 -11.71 12.65
C HIS A 79 -5.78 -10.24 12.18
N GLU A 80 -6.05 -9.31 13.10
CA GLU A 80 -6.30 -7.89 12.77
C GLU A 80 -5.14 -7.23 12.01
N ASN A 81 -3.90 -7.65 12.28
CA ASN A 81 -2.71 -7.09 11.65
C ASN A 81 -2.32 -7.77 10.33
N LEU A 82 -3.00 -8.84 9.90
CA LEU A 82 -2.69 -9.58 8.66
C LEU A 82 -3.80 -9.42 7.63
N GLN A 83 -3.94 -8.20 7.10
CA GLN A 83 -4.95 -7.93 6.08
C GLN A 83 -4.57 -8.53 4.72
N ILE A 84 -5.35 -9.50 4.23
CA ILE A 84 -5.24 -9.98 2.86
C ILE A 84 -5.85 -8.94 1.89
N LYS A 85 -5.09 -8.55 0.87
CA LYS A 85 -5.49 -7.60 -0.17
C LYS A 85 -5.33 -8.18 -1.55
N THR A 86 -5.99 -7.57 -2.53
CA THR A 86 -5.81 -7.86 -3.96
C THR A 86 -4.88 -6.84 -4.57
N CYS A 87 -3.82 -7.28 -5.26
CA CYS A 87 -2.88 -6.41 -5.94
C CYS A 87 -3.57 -5.69 -7.11
N LEU A 88 -3.45 -4.36 -7.19
CA LEU A 88 -4.05 -3.58 -8.27
C LEU A 88 -3.38 -3.77 -9.64
N ASN A 89 -2.15 -4.30 -9.68
CA ASN A 89 -1.43 -4.53 -10.93
C ASN A 89 -1.69 -5.94 -11.50
N CYS A 90 -1.55 -6.99 -10.69
CA CYS A 90 -1.62 -8.38 -11.15
C CYS A 90 -2.83 -9.18 -10.65
N GLY A 91 -3.66 -8.61 -9.77
CA GLY A 91 -4.85 -9.27 -9.23
C GLY A 91 -4.59 -10.37 -8.20
N ARG A 92 -3.32 -10.71 -7.91
CA ARG A 92 -2.99 -11.73 -6.89
C ARG A 92 -3.34 -11.25 -5.48
N TYR A 93 -3.71 -12.19 -4.61
CA TYR A 93 -3.83 -11.91 -3.18
C TYR A 93 -2.46 -11.78 -2.53
N PHE A 94 -2.29 -10.81 -1.64
CA PHE A 94 -1.06 -10.60 -0.88
C PHE A 94 -1.36 -10.03 0.51
N ILE A 95 -0.42 -10.22 1.44
CA ILE A 95 -0.44 -9.60 2.76
C ILE A 95 0.61 -8.49 2.74
N PRO A 96 0.26 -7.22 3.04
CA PRO A 96 1.23 -6.14 3.14
C PRO A 96 2.34 -6.45 4.15
N THR A 97 3.59 -6.30 3.73
CA THR A 97 4.77 -6.66 4.54
C THR A 97 5.32 -5.48 5.33
N TYR A 98 5.21 -4.25 4.78
CA TYR A 98 5.77 -3.05 5.41
C TYR A 98 4.73 -2.05 5.89
N ARG A 99 3.70 -1.78 5.09
CA ARG A 99 2.68 -0.77 5.43
C ARG A 99 1.30 -1.30 5.15
N GLN A 100 0.38 -1.09 6.10
CA GLN A 100 -1.01 -1.49 5.93
C GLN A 100 -1.69 -0.85 4.72
N ASN A 101 -1.18 0.25 4.16
CA ASN A 101 -1.75 0.92 2.99
C ASN A 101 -1.15 0.48 1.64
N GLU A 102 -0.32 -0.58 1.59
CA GLU A 102 0.19 -1.10 0.32
C GLU A 102 -0.95 -1.60 -0.59
N ILE A 103 -0.79 -1.34 -1.89
CA ILE A 103 -1.75 -1.65 -2.95
C ILE A 103 -1.15 -2.56 -4.06
N TYR A 104 0.17 -2.76 -4.03
CA TYR A 104 0.90 -3.61 -4.95
C TYR A 104 1.64 -4.70 -4.18
N CYS A 105 1.60 -5.94 -4.69
CA CYS A 105 2.33 -7.04 -4.09
C CYS A 105 3.83 -6.97 -4.41
N ASP A 106 4.62 -7.56 -3.54
CA ASP A 106 6.06 -7.82 -3.68
C ASP A 106 6.35 -9.28 -4.09
N LEU A 107 5.32 -10.03 -4.48
CA LEU A 107 5.45 -11.41 -4.96
C LEU A 107 6.32 -11.48 -6.22
N ASP A 108 7.22 -12.46 -6.24
CA ASP A 108 8.06 -12.75 -7.40
C ASP A 108 7.23 -13.13 -8.63
N ASN A 109 7.67 -12.63 -9.78
CA ASN A 109 7.12 -13.03 -11.07
C ASN A 109 7.88 -14.24 -11.62
N VAL A 110 7.15 -15.15 -12.25
CA VAL A 110 7.71 -16.37 -12.84
C VAL A 110 8.77 -16.06 -13.91
N ASP A 111 8.58 -14.95 -14.63
CA ASP A 111 9.48 -14.46 -15.66
C ASP A 111 10.69 -13.67 -15.11
N LYS A 112 10.87 -13.62 -13.79
CA LYS A 112 11.88 -12.81 -13.09
C LYS A 112 11.81 -11.31 -13.39
N SER A 113 10.70 -10.82 -13.94
CA SER A 113 10.50 -9.38 -14.11
C SER A 113 10.30 -8.69 -12.76
N PRO A 114 10.56 -7.37 -12.66
CA PRO A 114 10.37 -6.64 -11.41
C PRO A 114 8.98 -6.83 -10.82
N THR A 115 8.90 -6.89 -9.49
CA THR A 115 7.66 -7.06 -8.74
C THR A 115 6.66 -5.94 -9.05
N CYS A 116 5.39 -6.15 -8.74
CA CYS A 116 4.37 -5.11 -8.96
C CYS A 116 4.68 -3.83 -8.17
N LYS A 117 5.28 -3.98 -6.99
CA LYS A 117 5.76 -2.87 -6.16
C LYS A 117 6.88 -2.08 -6.82
N GLU A 118 7.87 -2.75 -7.41
CA GLU A 118 8.96 -2.11 -8.15
C GLU A 118 8.48 -1.44 -9.44
N LYS A 119 7.58 -2.10 -10.19
CA LYS A 119 6.95 -1.52 -11.39
C LYS A 119 6.19 -0.24 -11.04
N GLY A 120 5.36 -0.27 -9.99
CA GLY A 120 4.62 0.90 -9.52
C GLY A 120 5.53 2.06 -9.06
N ALA A 121 6.63 1.75 -8.36
CA ALA A 121 7.61 2.75 -7.96
C ALA A 121 8.32 3.38 -9.18
N GLY A 122 8.68 2.57 -10.19
CA GLY A 122 9.31 3.02 -11.42
C GLY A 122 8.41 3.95 -12.25
N GLU A 123 7.12 3.60 -12.38
CA GLU A 123 6.16 4.47 -13.07
C GLU A 123 5.97 5.81 -12.37
N GLN A 124 5.85 5.81 -11.04
CA GLN A 124 5.74 7.05 -10.27
C GLN A 124 7.00 7.90 -10.40
N TYR A 125 8.18 7.28 -10.36
CA TYR A 125 9.45 7.97 -10.57
C TYR A 125 9.51 8.63 -11.95
N ARG A 126 9.14 7.92 -13.02
CA ARG A 126 9.09 8.47 -14.38
C ARG A 126 8.15 9.67 -14.47
N LYS A 127 6.91 9.55 -13.97
CA LYS A 127 5.94 10.66 -13.92
C LYS A 127 6.48 11.85 -13.14
N ASN A 128 7.17 11.63 -12.02
CA ASN A 128 7.78 12.71 -11.26
C ASN A 128 8.91 13.40 -12.04
N LEU A 129 9.71 12.63 -12.79
CA LEU A 129 10.81 13.14 -13.60
C LEU A 129 10.30 13.98 -14.78
N GLU A 130 9.28 13.51 -15.49
CA GLU A 130 8.60 14.23 -16.58
C GLU A 130 7.93 15.51 -16.03
N ASN A 131 7.23 15.43 -14.90
CA ASN A 131 6.62 16.60 -14.26
C ASN A 131 7.67 17.65 -13.90
N ASN A 132 8.85 17.22 -13.47
CA ASN A 132 9.95 18.13 -13.15
C ASN A 132 10.44 18.89 -14.40
N LYS A 133 10.48 18.25 -15.57
CA LYS A 133 10.86 18.92 -16.84
C LYS A 133 9.88 20.04 -17.21
N VAL A 134 8.57 19.76 -17.17
CA VAL A 134 7.52 20.75 -17.47
C VAL A 134 7.57 21.92 -16.48
N GLN A 135 7.70 21.61 -15.17
CA GLN A 135 7.78 22.64 -14.13
C GLN A 135 9.05 23.49 -14.25
N ALA A 136 10.20 22.88 -14.58
CA ALA A 136 11.44 23.60 -14.81
C ALA A 136 11.35 24.55 -16.01
N LEU A 137 10.76 24.11 -17.12
CA LEU A 137 10.53 24.94 -18.29
C LEU A 137 9.58 26.10 -17.98
N TYR A 138 8.44 25.82 -17.34
CA TYR A 138 7.49 26.85 -16.90
C TYR A 138 8.16 27.93 -16.06
N ARG A 139 8.95 27.55 -15.03
CA ARG A 139 9.69 28.51 -14.19
C ARG A 139 10.65 29.38 -15.01
N ARG A 140 11.37 28.77 -15.96
CA ARG A 140 12.32 29.50 -16.82
C ARG A 140 11.61 30.55 -17.68
N ILE A 141 10.53 30.18 -18.35
CA ILE A 141 9.76 31.09 -19.21
C ILE A 141 9.10 32.19 -18.38
N TYR A 142 8.51 31.83 -17.24
CA TYR A 142 7.91 32.80 -16.32
C TYR A 142 8.94 33.87 -15.92
N GLN A 143 10.13 33.46 -15.50
CA GLN A 143 11.20 34.39 -15.13
C GLN A 143 11.61 35.29 -16.31
N GLN A 144 11.73 34.73 -17.51
CA GLN A 144 12.04 35.51 -18.71
C GLN A 144 10.97 36.57 -19.00
N LYS A 145 9.69 36.19 -19.08
CA LYS A 145 8.60 37.13 -19.34
C LYS A 145 8.42 38.14 -18.20
N PHE A 146 8.63 37.73 -16.95
CA PHE A 146 8.63 38.64 -15.80
C PHE A 146 9.72 39.69 -15.91
N MET A 147 10.96 39.29 -16.22
CA MET A 147 12.08 40.23 -16.38
C MET A 147 11.85 41.18 -17.57
N THR A 148 11.30 40.69 -18.68
CA THR A 148 10.90 41.54 -19.82
C THR A 148 9.83 42.54 -19.40
N THR A 149 8.80 42.12 -18.68
CA THR A 149 7.73 42.99 -18.17
C THR A 149 8.27 44.03 -17.19
N TYR A 150 9.17 43.62 -16.29
CA TYR A 150 9.80 44.51 -15.31
C TYR A 150 10.70 45.57 -15.97
N ARG A 151 11.35 45.26 -17.10
CA ARG A 151 12.13 46.23 -17.86
C ARG A 151 11.26 47.19 -18.68
N ASN A 152 10.03 46.78 -19.02
CA ASN A 152 9.10 47.53 -19.86
C ASN A 152 7.84 47.97 -19.10
N LYS A 153 8.00 48.54 -17.90
CA LYS A 153 6.88 48.85 -16.99
C LYS A 153 5.83 49.77 -17.61
N GLU A 154 6.21 50.62 -18.54
CA GLU A 154 5.32 51.62 -19.13
C GLU A 154 4.46 51.05 -20.27
N SER A 155 4.86 49.89 -20.82
CA SER A 155 4.10 49.20 -21.86
C SER A 155 2.94 48.41 -21.26
N LYS A 156 1.73 48.99 -21.33
CA LYS A 156 0.48 48.31 -20.93
C LYS A 156 0.24 47.01 -21.72
N THR A 157 0.72 46.93 -22.96
CA THR A 157 0.59 45.74 -23.81
C THR A 157 1.40 44.58 -23.25
N ILE A 158 2.70 44.79 -22.96
CA ILE A 158 3.59 43.75 -22.42
C ILE A 158 3.08 43.26 -21.06
N GLN A 159 2.57 44.16 -20.21
CA GLN A 159 1.97 43.77 -18.93
C GLN A 159 0.74 42.86 -19.11
N LYS A 160 -0.16 43.19 -20.05
CA LYS A 160 -1.36 42.39 -20.33
C LYS A 160 -1.01 41.01 -20.89
N GLU A 161 -0.07 40.95 -21.83
CA GLU A 161 0.40 39.69 -22.43
C GLU A 161 0.99 38.76 -21.37
N PHE A 162 1.78 39.30 -20.44
CA PHE A 162 2.35 38.51 -19.35
C PHE A 162 1.28 37.96 -18.41
N GLU A 163 0.33 38.77 -17.96
CA GLU A 163 -0.75 38.30 -17.07
C GLU A 163 -1.68 37.29 -17.78
N GLN A 164 -1.96 37.50 -19.07
CA GLN A 164 -2.73 36.54 -19.86
C GLN A 164 -2.00 35.20 -19.98
N TRP A 165 -0.74 35.22 -20.40
CA TRP A 165 0.07 34.02 -20.50
C TRP A 165 0.19 33.28 -19.15
N LYS A 166 0.39 34.03 -18.06
CA LYS A 166 0.48 33.49 -16.70
C LYS A 166 -0.79 32.77 -16.27
N LYS A 167 -1.97 33.31 -16.62
CA LYS A 167 -3.27 32.67 -16.35
C LYS A 167 -3.40 31.36 -17.15
N GLU A 168 -3.09 31.39 -18.44
CA GLU A 168 -3.19 30.23 -19.34
C GLU A 168 -2.22 29.11 -18.95
N ALA A 169 -0.96 29.46 -18.69
CA ALA A 169 0.07 28.53 -18.27
C ALA A 169 -0.31 27.86 -16.94
N ARG A 170 -0.81 28.62 -15.97
CA ARG A 170 -1.27 28.06 -14.68
C ARG A 170 -2.46 27.11 -14.86
N ASP A 171 -3.40 27.44 -15.74
CA ASP A 171 -4.55 26.57 -16.01
C ASP A 171 -4.14 25.25 -16.69
N LYS A 172 -3.21 25.31 -17.65
CA LYS A 172 -2.64 24.11 -18.31
C LYS A 172 -1.87 23.22 -17.32
N ILE A 173 -1.04 23.80 -16.46
CA ILE A 173 -0.34 23.06 -15.40
C ILE A 173 -1.34 22.38 -14.44
N ASN A 174 -2.44 23.05 -14.10
CA ASN A 174 -3.48 22.46 -13.25
C ASN A 174 -4.26 21.33 -13.96
N LYS A 175 -4.39 21.39 -15.30
CA LYS A 175 -5.03 20.33 -16.09
C LYS A 175 -4.19 19.04 -16.10
N ILE A 176 -2.86 19.11 -16.03
CA ILE A 176 -2.00 17.93 -15.82
C ILE A 176 -2.36 17.22 -14.52
N LYS A 177 -2.44 17.96 -13.40
CA LYS A 177 -2.78 17.41 -12.07
C LYS A 177 -4.15 16.74 -12.03
N LYS A 178 -5.07 17.17 -12.89
CA LYS A 178 -6.43 16.61 -13.03
C LYS A 178 -6.50 15.48 -14.06
N GLY A 179 -5.37 15.08 -14.67
CA GLY A 179 -5.33 14.06 -15.72
C GLY A 179 -6.03 14.48 -17.02
N LYS A 180 -6.25 15.78 -17.24
CA LYS A 180 -6.97 16.32 -18.42
C LYS A 180 -6.06 16.70 -19.59
N LEU A 181 -4.77 16.88 -19.33
CA LEU A 181 -3.73 17.09 -20.33
C LEU A 181 -2.53 16.23 -19.96
N THR A 182 -1.81 15.78 -20.97
CA THR A 182 -0.51 15.11 -20.81
C THR A 182 0.60 16.13 -20.56
N GLU A 183 1.72 15.65 -20.04
CA GLU A 183 2.88 16.48 -19.75
C GLU A 183 3.54 16.99 -21.03
N ASP A 184 3.58 16.17 -22.10
CA ASP A 184 4.13 16.54 -23.40
C ASP A 184 3.30 17.62 -24.11
N GLU A 185 1.96 17.55 -24.04
CA GLU A 185 1.07 18.57 -24.60
C GLU A 185 1.34 19.95 -23.97
N VAL A 186 1.52 19.99 -22.65
CA VAL A 186 1.81 21.24 -21.95
C VAL A 186 3.24 21.70 -22.20
N TYR A 187 4.20 20.78 -22.29
CA TYR A 187 5.58 21.10 -22.65
C TYR A 187 5.67 21.79 -24.01
N ASN A 188 5.08 21.20 -25.05
CA ASN A 188 5.09 21.76 -26.40
C ASN A 188 4.41 23.13 -26.44
N TRP A 189 3.26 23.28 -25.77
CA TRP A 189 2.60 24.58 -25.68
C TRP A 189 3.48 25.65 -24.99
N LEU A 190 4.21 25.28 -23.93
CA LEU A 190 5.15 26.20 -23.27
C LEU A 190 6.28 26.62 -24.21
N VAL A 191 6.80 25.72 -25.05
CA VAL A 191 7.85 26.03 -26.04
C VAL A 191 7.31 26.98 -27.11
N GLU A 192 6.11 26.73 -27.64
CA GLU A 192 5.45 27.55 -28.66
C GLU A 192 5.07 28.95 -28.14
N ASN A 193 4.76 29.07 -26.84
CA ASN A 193 4.27 30.30 -26.22
C ASN A 193 5.32 30.94 -25.28
N LYS A 194 6.60 30.67 -25.50
CA LYS A 194 7.72 31.18 -24.71
C LYS A 194 7.89 32.71 -24.79
#